data_AF-A0A382NWS7-F1
#
_entry.id   AF-A0A382NWS7-F1
#
_cell.length_a   1.000
_cell.length_b   1.000
_cell.length_c   1.000
_cell.angle_alpha   90.00
_cell.angle_beta   90.00
_cell.angle_gamma   90.00
#
_symmetry.space_group_name_H-M   'P 1'
#
loop_
_entity.id
_entity.type
_entity.pdbx_description
1 polymer ?
#
loop_
_entity_poly.entity_id
_entity_poly.type
_entity_poly.pdbx_seq_one_letter_code
_entity_poly.pdbx_strand_id
1 'polypeptide(L)'
;MLSQVTTTLTTSQQACEMGLLPEEFDKIQEILGRIPNFCELSIFSVMWSEHCSYKNSIKWLKQLPKDGPHMLIEAGEENAGLVDIGDGLACCFKIESHNHPSALEPYQGAATGVGGINRDIFTMGARPIAQLNSLRFGSIDLRRTKWLVKGVVKGIGDYGNAFGIPIVGG
;
A
#
# COMPACT_ATOMS: atom_id res chain seq x y z
N MET A 1 15.72 26.04 20.58
CA MET A 1 16.59 25.23 19.70
C MET A 1 15.79 24.68 18.53
N LEU A 2 15.42 25.53 17.57
CA LEU A 2 14.71 25.16 16.34
C LEU A 2 15.30 26.05 15.24
N SER A 3 16.06 25.47 14.30
CA SER A 3 16.30 25.98 12.91
C SER A 3 17.48 25.35 12.15
N GLN A 4 18.22 24.36 12.66
CA GLN A 4 19.37 23.78 11.92
C GLN A 4 19.05 22.58 11.01
N VAL A 5 17.79 22.20 10.77
CA VAL A 5 17.46 20.93 10.11
C VAL A 5 17.47 20.98 8.57
N THR A 6 17.53 22.15 7.91
CA THR A 6 17.15 22.23 6.48
C THR A 6 18.26 22.49 5.46
N THR A 7 19.53 22.63 5.84
CA THR A 7 20.61 22.99 4.89
C THR A 7 21.80 22.04 4.81
N THR A 8 21.82 20.97 5.60
CA THR A 8 22.91 19.99 5.52
C THR A 8 22.74 19.15 4.25
N LEU A 9 23.69 19.27 3.33
CA LEU A 9 23.77 18.42 2.15
C LEU A 9 24.00 16.97 2.58
N THR A 10 23.30 16.04 1.93
CA THR A 10 23.38 14.62 2.30
C THR A 10 24.55 13.89 1.65
N THR A 11 24.89 12.72 2.17
CA THR A 11 25.91 11.84 1.59
C THR A 11 25.31 10.57 0.99
N SER A 12 26.07 9.92 0.10
CA SER A 12 25.71 8.60 -0.43
C SER A 12 25.54 7.56 0.69
N GLN A 13 26.35 7.62 1.74
CA GLN A 13 26.19 6.75 2.91
C GLN A 13 24.83 6.92 3.59
N GLN A 14 24.38 8.16 3.78
CA GLN A 14 23.05 8.43 4.35
C GLN A 14 21.92 7.91 3.46
N ALA A 15 22.08 7.99 2.13
CA ALA A 15 21.13 7.41 1.19
C ALA A 15 21.04 5.87 1.36
N CYS A 16 22.19 5.20 1.49
CA CYS A 16 22.24 3.75 1.74
C CYS A 16 21.57 3.35 3.06
N GLU A 17 21.78 4.13 4.13
CA GLU A 17 21.11 3.91 5.43
C GLU A 17 19.58 4.06 5.32
N MET A 18 19.09 4.86 4.37
CA MET A 18 17.67 5.00 4.05
C MET A 18 17.13 3.96 3.07
N GLY A 19 17.95 2.99 2.63
CA GLY A 19 17.55 1.91 1.73
C GLY A 19 17.61 2.24 0.24
N LEU A 20 18.27 3.34 -0.14
CA LEU A 20 18.60 3.63 -1.54
C LEU A 20 19.91 2.94 -1.93
N LEU A 21 20.03 2.57 -3.20
CA LEU A 21 21.30 2.13 -3.77
C LEU A 21 22.21 3.33 -4.08
N PRO A 22 23.55 3.17 -4.09
CA PRO A 22 24.46 4.25 -4.46
C PRO A 22 24.11 4.89 -5.83
N GLU A 23 23.76 4.07 -6.83
CA GLU A 23 23.35 4.52 -8.15
C GLU A 23 22.00 5.25 -8.16
N GLU A 24 21.12 4.97 -7.19
CA GLU A 24 19.87 5.73 -7.02
C GLU A 24 20.18 7.13 -6.47
N PHE A 25 21.16 7.26 -5.57
CA PHE A 25 21.63 8.56 -5.08
C PHE A 25 22.26 9.41 -6.19
N ASP A 26 23.07 8.81 -7.06
CA ASP A 26 23.66 9.51 -8.21
C ASP A 26 22.58 10.03 -9.18
N LYS A 27 21.55 9.22 -9.45
CA LYS A 27 20.39 9.65 -10.26
C LYS A 27 19.60 10.77 -9.61
N ILE A 28 19.43 10.75 -8.29
CA ILE A 28 18.74 11.84 -7.58
C ILE A 28 19.51 13.15 -7.75
N GLN A 29 20.84 13.12 -7.66
CA GLN A 29 21.68 14.29 -7.90
C GLN A 29 21.57 14.79 -9.34
N GLU A 30 21.54 13.87 -10.32
CA GLU A 30 21.33 14.20 -11.73
C GLU A 30 19.97 14.89 -11.96
N ILE A 31 18.89 14.34 -11.40
CA ILE A 31 17.52 14.89 -11.53
C ILE A 31 17.43 16.29 -10.92
N LEU A 32 18.06 16.50 -9.76
CA LEU A 32 18.01 17.79 -9.06
C LEU A 32 19.04 18.80 -9.56
N GLY A 33 20.06 18.35 -10.29
CA GLY A 33 21.24 19.14 -10.66
C GLY A 33 22.13 19.55 -9.48
N ARG A 34 21.94 18.94 -8.30
CA ARG A 34 22.68 19.21 -7.06
C ARG A 34 22.51 18.09 -6.04
N ILE A 35 23.30 18.13 -4.98
CA ILE A 35 23.13 17.24 -3.83
C ILE A 35 21.80 17.55 -3.12
N PRO A 36 20.93 16.55 -2.86
CA PRO A 36 19.70 16.77 -2.11
C PRO A 36 19.99 17.16 -0.66
N ASN A 37 19.08 17.92 -0.05
CA ASN A 37 19.05 18.04 1.41
C ASN A 37 18.37 16.81 2.04
N PHE A 38 18.43 16.70 3.37
CA PHE A 38 17.86 15.56 4.09
C PHE A 38 16.37 15.32 3.80
N CYS A 39 15.57 16.39 3.70
CA CYS A 39 14.13 16.28 3.44
C CYS A 39 13.87 15.73 2.03
N GLU A 40 14.57 16.27 1.03
CA GLU A 40 14.47 15.81 -0.35
C GLU A 40 14.89 14.34 -0.48
N LEU A 41 16.03 13.97 0.11
CA LEU A 41 16.52 12.59 0.09
C LEU A 41 15.53 11.63 0.77
N SER A 42 14.92 12.05 1.89
CA SER A 42 13.92 11.25 2.61
C SER A 42 12.64 11.03 1.78
N ILE A 43 12.24 12.01 0.96
CA ILE A 43 11.11 11.85 0.04
C ILE A 43 11.48 10.84 -1.05
N PHE A 44 12.66 10.97 -1.66
CA PHE A 44 13.11 10.01 -2.67
C PHE A 44 13.21 8.59 -2.10
N SER A 45 13.75 8.41 -0.90
CA SER A 45 13.93 7.07 -0.32
C SER A 45 12.60 6.32 -0.12
N VAL A 46 11.55 7.02 0.31
CA VAL A 46 10.22 6.43 0.44
C VAL A 46 9.58 6.19 -0.93
N MET A 47 9.59 7.20 -1.80
CA MET A 47 8.92 7.13 -3.10
C MET A 47 9.57 6.12 -4.06
N TRP A 48 10.87 5.88 -3.94
CA TRP A 48 11.61 4.88 -4.74
C TRP A 48 11.74 3.52 -4.05
N SER A 49 11.12 3.32 -2.89
CA SER A 49 11.00 1.99 -2.28
C SER A 49 10.24 1.03 -3.18
N GLU A 50 10.45 -0.28 -3.05
CA GLU A 50 9.66 -1.28 -3.81
C GLU A 50 8.16 -1.14 -3.52
N HIS A 51 7.81 -0.80 -2.28
CA HIS A 51 6.42 -0.65 -1.85
C HIS A 51 5.68 0.45 -2.63
N CYS A 52 6.34 1.56 -2.95
CA CYS A 52 5.73 2.67 -3.68
C CYS A 52 5.94 2.59 -5.19
N SER A 53 7.13 2.17 -5.64
CA SER A 53 7.54 2.28 -7.04
C SER A 53 7.35 1.01 -7.87
N TYR A 54 7.13 -0.14 -7.22
CA TYR A 54 7.03 -1.43 -7.89
C TYR A 54 8.24 -1.74 -8.81
N LYS A 55 9.43 -1.24 -8.46
CA LYS A 55 10.61 -1.23 -9.34
C LYS A 55 11.01 -2.61 -9.87
N ASN A 56 10.73 -3.68 -9.12
CA ASN A 56 10.97 -5.05 -9.59
C ASN A 56 9.75 -5.68 -10.29
N SER A 57 8.54 -5.31 -9.88
CA SER A 57 7.30 -5.98 -10.27
C SER A 57 6.61 -5.35 -11.49
N ILE A 58 6.76 -4.04 -11.72
CA ILE A 58 6.06 -3.30 -12.78
C ILE A 58 6.32 -3.85 -14.18
N LYS A 59 7.53 -4.35 -14.43
CA LYS A 59 7.91 -4.99 -15.71
C LYS A 59 7.00 -6.17 -16.04
N TRP A 60 6.66 -6.97 -15.04
CA TRP A 60 5.85 -8.17 -15.20
C TRP A 60 4.36 -7.84 -15.22
N LEU A 61 3.93 -6.89 -14.39
CA LEU A 61 2.53 -6.44 -14.35
C LEU A 61 2.07 -5.85 -15.69
N LYS A 62 2.98 -5.24 -16.46
CA LYS A 62 2.69 -4.75 -17.83
C LYS A 62 2.37 -5.86 -18.84
N GLN A 63 2.68 -7.13 -18.54
CA GLN A 63 2.37 -8.27 -19.42
C GLN A 63 0.94 -8.81 -19.23
N LEU A 64 0.26 -8.41 -18.14
CA LEU A 64 -1.11 -8.85 -17.88
C LEU A 64 -2.07 -8.20 -18.90
N PRO A 65 -3.12 -8.91 -19.34
CA PRO A 65 -4.18 -8.32 -20.16
C PRO A 65 -4.85 -7.16 -19.42
N LYS A 66 -5.08 -6.04 -20.11
CA LYS A 66 -5.63 -4.81 -19.52
C LYS A 66 -6.90 -4.31 -20.19
N ASP A 67 -7.36 -5.00 -21.23
CA ASP A 67 -8.53 -4.58 -22.00
C ASP A 67 -9.70 -5.52 -21.72
N GLY A 68 -10.87 -4.93 -21.53
CA GLY A 68 -12.11 -5.67 -21.31
C GLY A 68 -13.33 -4.84 -21.72
N PRO A 69 -14.38 -5.47 -22.27
CA PRO A 69 -15.54 -4.75 -22.80
C PRO A 69 -16.37 -4.02 -21.74
N HIS A 70 -16.21 -4.37 -20.46
CA HIS A 70 -16.94 -3.79 -19.33
C HIS A 70 -16.06 -2.88 -18.46
N MET A 71 -14.83 -2.57 -18.89
CA MET A 71 -13.98 -1.68 -18.11
C MET A 71 -14.43 -0.22 -18.28
N LEU A 72 -14.56 0.48 -17.16
CA LEU A 72 -14.94 1.90 -17.13
C LEU A 72 -13.74 2.84 -16.95
N ILE A 73 -12.58 2.29 -16.57
CA ILE A 73 -11.30 3.00 -16.42
C ILE A 73 -10.18 2.10 -16.92
N GLU A 74 -9.06 2.69 -17.34
CA GLU A 74 -7.91 1.89 -17.75
C GLU A 74 -7.18 1.27 -16.54
N ALA A 75 -6.59 0.09 -16.74
CA ALA A 75 -5.89 -0.62 -15.68
C ALA A 75 -4.63 0.16 -15.23
N GLY A 76 -4.70 0.70 -14.00
CA GLY A 76 -3.62 1.47 -13.38
C GLY A 76 -3.71 2.98 -13.58
N GLU A 77 -4.80 3.49 -14.16
CA GLU A 77 -5.09 4.91 -14.24
C GLU A 77 -5.50 5.49 -12.88
N GLU A 78 -6.24 4.70 -12.10
CA GLU A 78 -6.85 5.11 -10.84
C GLU A 78 -6.54 4.15 -9.68
N ASN A 79 -6.92 4.55 -8.46
CA ASN A 79 -6.61 3.81 -7.24
C ASN A 79 -7.22 2.41 -7.15
N ALA A 80 -8.39 2.20 -7.76
CA ALA A 80 -9.12 0.93 -7.75
C ALA A 80 -9.68 0.63 -9.15
N GLY A 81 -10.03 -0.63 -9.43
CA GLY A 81 -10.64 -1.03 -10.70
C GLY A 81 -12.15 -0.78 -10.70
N LEU A 82 -12.70 -0.39 -11.85
CA LEU A 82 -14.12 -0.12 -12.03
C LEU A 82 -14.66 -0.87 -13.26
N VAL A 83 -15.69 -1.68 -13.05
CA VAL A 83 -16.34 -2.46 -14.11
C VAL A 83 -17.84 -2.18 -14.17
N ASP A 84 -18.38 -2.02 -15.38
CA ASP A 84 -19.81 -1.94 -15.64
C ASP A 84 -20.47 -3.28 -15.33
N ILE A 85 -21.57 -3.24 -14.56
CA ILE A 85 -22.37 -4.40 -14.21
C ILE A 85 -23.81 -4.31 -14.76
N GLY A 86 -24.09 -3.33 -15.62
CA GLY A 86 -25.40 -3.08 -16.20
C GLY A 86 -26.29 -2.15 -15.36
N ASP A 87 -27.45 -1.80 -15.91
CA ASP A 87 -28.47 -0.97 -15.25
C ASP A 87 -27.97 0.40 -14.73
N GLY A 88 -26.92 0.94 -15.35
CA GLY A 88 -26.28 2.19 -14.92
C GLY A 88 -25.47 2.06 -13.62
N LEU A 89 -25.11 0.83 -13.22
CA LEU A 89 -24.32 0.53 -12.04
C LEU A 89 -22.90 0.09 -12.40
N ALA A 90 -21.96 0.39 -11.52
CA ALA A 90 -20.58 -0.04 -11.63
C ALA A 90 -20.11 -0.71 -10.33
N CYS A 91 -19.23 -1.70 -10.47
CA CYS A 91 -18.55 -2.35 -9.34
C CYS A 91 -17.13 -1.83 -9.23
N CYS A 92 -16.82 -1.20 -8.08
CA CYS A 92 -15.48 -0.73 -7.73
C CYS A 92 -14.83 -1.75 -6.80
N PHE A 93 -13.61 -2.21 -7.13
CA PHE A 93 -12.88 -3.16 -6.31
C PHE A 93 -11.37 -2.95 -6.39
N LYS A 94 -10.70 -3.23 -5.27
CA LYS A 94 -9.25 -3.26 -5.14
C LYS A 94 -8.89 -4.31 -4.09
N ILE A 95 -7.67 -4.80 -4.14
CA ILE A 95 -7.08 -5.61 -3.09
C ILE A 95 -5.77 -4.98 -2.63
N GLU A 96 -5.56 -4.96 -1.32
CA GLU A 96 -4.33 -4.49 -0.68
C GLU A 96 -3.78 -5.55 0.27
N SER A 97 -2.53 -5.35 0.71
CA SER A 97 -1.89 -6.19 1.71
C SER A 97 -1.29 -5.33 2.80
N HIS A 98 -1.28 -5.84 4.04
CA HIS A 98 -0.72 -5.13 5.19
C HIS A 98 0.20 -6.05 6.02
N ASN A 99 0.98 -6.87 5.30
CA ASN A 99 1.67 -8.05 5.83
C ASN A 99 2.69 -7.72 6.93
N HIS A 100 3.62 -6.79 6.65
CA HIS A 100 4.73 -6.50 7.57
C HIS A 100 4.24 -5.88 8.88
N PRO A 101 3.34 -4.88 8.89
CA PRO A 101 2.80 -4.37 10.14
C PRO A 101 1.97 -5.41 10.90
N SER A 102 1.14 -6.21 10.22
CA SER A 102 0.37 -7.29 10.87
C SER A 102 1.24 -8.38 11.49
N ALA A 103 2.46 -8.60 11.00
CA ALA A 103 3.40 -9.55 11.59
C ALA A 103 4.01 -9.05 12.92
N LEU A 104 4.07 -7.73 13.11
CA LEU A 104 4.61 -7.06 14.29
C LEU A 104 3.53 -6.73 15.31
N GLU A 105 2.41 -6.19 14.85
CA GLU A 105 1.25 -5.85 15.67
C GLU A 105 -0.03 -6.22 14.87
N PRO A 106 -0.64 -7.39 15.16
CA PRO A 106 -1.66 -7.97 14.30
C PRO A 106 -2.99 -7.24 14.32
N TYR A 107 -3.34 -6.59 15.44
CA TYR A 107 -4.63 -5.92 15.57
C TYR A 107 -4.67 -4.63 14.74
N GLN A 108 -3.78 -3.69 15.04
CA GLN A 108 -3.65 -2.42 14.34
C GLN A 108 -3.19 -2.64 12.91
N GLY A 109 -2.23 -3.53 12.67
CA GLY A 109 -1.76 -3.80 11.31
C GLY A 109 -2.88 -4.27 10.39
N ALA A 110 -3.80 -5.09 10.90
CA ALA A 110 -4.95 -5.52 10.11
C ALA A 110 -6.05 -4.44 10.02
N ALA A 111 -6.35 -3.76 11.13
CA ALA A 111 -7.35 -2.70 11.17
C ALA A 111 -7.00 -1.52 10.23
N THR A 112 -5.73 -1.10 10.19
CA THR A 112 -5.27 -0.04 9.28
C THR A 112 -5.28 -0.49 7.82
N GLY A 113 -5.08 -1.79 7.55
CA GLY A 113 -5.28 -2.38 6.23
C GLY A 113 -6.73 -2.26 5.74
N VAL A 114 -7.70 -2.56 6.60
CA VAL A 114 -9.14 -2.35 6.30
C VAL A 114 -9.43 -0.86 6.07
N GLY A 115 -8.86 0.02 6.90
CA GLY A 115 -9.00 1.46 6.72
C GLY A 115 -8.41 1.97 5.41
N GLY A 116 -7.27 1.43 4.97
CA GLY A 116 -6.62 1.74 3.69
C GLY A 116 -7.52 1.45 2.51
N ILE A 117 -7.93 0.18 2.38
CA ILE A 117 -8.75 -0.26 1.24
C ILE A 117 -10.09 0.46 1.16
N ASN A 118 -10.72 0.78 2.30
CA ASN A 118 -11.96 1.55 2.31
C ASN A 118 -11.77 2.96 1.73
N ARG A 119 -10.63 3.61 1.99
CA ARG A 119 -10.34 4.93 1.43
C ARG A 119 -10.13 4.87 -0.08
N ASP A 120 -9.49 3.83 -0.59
CA ASP A 120 -9.30 3.68 -2.04
C ASP A 120 -10.62 3.55 -2.79
N ILE A 121 -11.57 2.78 -2.25
CA ILE A 121 -12.90 2.65 -2.86
C ILE A 121 -13.66 3.98 -2.75
N PHE A 122 -13.56 4.65 -1.60
CA PHE A 122 -14.23 5.93 -1.36
C PHE A 122 -13.72 7.05 -2.29
N THR A 123 -12.42 7.12 -2.56
CA THR A 123 -11.85 8.16 -3.44
C THR A 123 -12.27 8.01 -4.90
N MET A 124 -12.73 6.82 -5.31
CA MET A 124 -13.37 6.60 -6.62
C MET A 124 -14.80 7.14 -6.70
N GLY A 125 -15.35 7.71 -5.62
CA GLY A 125 -16.76 8.10 -5.52
C GLY A 125 -17.71 6.91 -5.33
N ALA A 126 -17.19 5.70 -5.14
CA ALA A 126 -17.98 4.51 -4.88
C ALA A 126 -18.27 4.34 -3.39
N ARG A 127 -19.44 3.79 -3.06
CA ARG A 127 -19.79 3.42 -1.70
C ARG A 127 -19.31 1.98 -1.42
N PRO A 128 -18.44 1.75 -0.43
CA PRO A 128 -18.10 0.39 -0.03
C PRO A 128 -19.34 -0.35 0.50
N ILE A 129 -19.58 -1.57 0.00
CA ILE A 129 -20.75 -2.38 0.39
C ILE A 129 -20.38 -3.76 0.96
N ALA A 130 -19.17 -4.24 0.71
CA ALA A 130 -18.69 -5.53 1.17
C ALA A 130 -17.16 -5.53 1.23
N GLN A 131 -16.60 -6.33 2.12
CA GLN A 131 -15.17 -6.59 2.24
C GLN A 131 -14.90 -8.10 2.23
N LEU A 132 -13.74 -8.47 1.70
CA LEU A 132 -13.20 -9.81 1.80
C LEU A 132 -11.82 -9.76 2.44
N ASN A 133 -11.44 -10.82 3.13
CA ASN A 133 -10.06 -10.98 3.62
C ASN A 133 -9.35 -12.11 2.86
N SER A 134 -8.01 -12.13 2.89
CA SER A 134 -7.23 -13.25 2.37
C SER A 134 -6.09 -13.52 3.34
N LEU A 135 -6.36 -14.37 4.32
CA LEU A 135 -5.45 -14.58 5.44
C LEU A 135 -4.56 -15.81 5.21
N ARG A 136 -3.26 -15.66 5.49
CA ARG A 136 -2.28 -16.76 5.43
C ARG A 136 -1.38 -16.68 6.65
N PHE A 137 -1.28 -17.78 7.39
CA PHE A 137 -0.47 -17.89 8.60
C PHE A 137 0.33 -19.19 8.60
N GLY A 138 1.27 -19.32 9.54
CA GLY A 138 2.03 -20.55 9.76
C GLY A 138 1.19 -21.65 10.44
N SER A 139 1.87 -22.69 10.97
CA SER A 139 1.20 -23.79 11.67
C SER A 139 0.34 -23.29 12.84
N ILE A 140 -0.89 -23.81 12.94
CA ILE A 140 -1.87 -23.46 13.97
C ILE A 140 -1.45 -23.91 15.37
N ASP A 141 -0.51 -24.84 15.49
CA ASP A 141 -0.04 -25.33 16.79
C ASP A 141 0.84 -24.31 17.52
N LEU A 142 1.43 -23.38 16.77
CA LEU A 142 2.33 -22.38 17.31
C LEU A 142 1.57 -21.27 18.06
N ARG A 143 2.02 -20.94 19.27
CA ARG A 143 1.47 -19.82 20.06
C ARG A 143 1.48 -18.50 19.28
N ARG A 144 2.54 -18.24 18.50
CA ARG A 144 2.64 -17.02 17.67
C ARG A 144 1.55 -16.98 16.60
N THR A 145 1.30 -18.08 15.90
CA THR A 145 0.23 -18.16 14.89
C THR A 145 -1.13 -17.88 15.51
N LYS A 146 -1.44 -18.51 16.66
CA LYS A 146 -2.71 -18.27 17.38
C LYS A 146 -2.87 -16.79 17.75
N TRP A 147 -1.80 -16.13 18.19
CA TRP A 147 -1.79 -14.70 18.49
C TRP A 147 -2.02 -13.83 17.25
N LEU A 148 -1.34 -14.13 16.12
CA LEU A 148 -1.53 -13.43 14.85
C LEU A 148 -2.97 -13.56 14.34
N VAL A 149 -3.51 -14.78 14.29
CA VAL A 149 -4.89 -15.05 13.86
C VAL A 149 -5.88 -14.25 14.71
N LYS A 150 -5.75 -14.33 16.04
CA LYS A 150 -6.64 -13.63 16.96
C LYS A 150 -6.58 -12.11 16.77
N GLY A 151 -5.39 -11.55 16.65
CA GLY A 151 -5.21 -10.11 16.46
C GLY A 151 -5.76 -9.63 15.12
N VAL A 152 -5.39 -10.30 14.03
CA VAL A 152 -5.79 -9.91 12.67
C VAL A 152 -7.31 -10.00 12.49
N VAL A 153 -7.93 -11.11 12.88
CA VAL A 153 -9.39 -11.27 12.74
C VAL A 153 -10.14 -10.24 13.59
N LYS A 154 -9.67 -9.97 14.81
CA LYS A 154 -10.27 -8.93 15.66
C LYS A 154 -10.10 -7.53 15.06
N GLY A 155 -8.92 -7.19 14.54
CA GLY A 155 -8.65 -5.90 13.92
C GLY A 155 -9.50 -5.65 12.67
N ILE A 156 -9.63 -6.66 11.81
CA ILE A 156 -10.52 -6.62 10.64
C ILE A 156 -11.97 -6.43 11.07
N GLY A 157 -12.45 -7.27 11.99
CA GLY A 157 -13.83 -7.26 12.46
C GLY A 157 -14.19 -5.93 13.11
N ASP A 158 -13.36 -5.42 14.01
CA ASP A 158 -13.65 -4.18 14.75
C ASP A 158 -13.69 -2.97 13.81
N TYR A 159 -12.76 -2.86 12.84
CA TYR A 159 -12.79 -1.75 11.89
C TYR A 159 -14.00 -1.83 10.96
N GLY A 160 -14.27 -3.01 10.37
CA GLY A 160 -15.43 -3.21 9.49
C GLY A 160 -16.76 -2.97 10.18
N ASN A 161 -16.92 -3.49 11.40
CA ASN A 161 -18.12 -3.29 12.22
C ASN A 161 -18.32 -1.83 12.61
N ALA A 162 -17.25 -1.13 13.01
CA ALA A 162 -17.33 0.29 13.38
C ALA A 162 -17.67 1.19 12.18
N PHE A 163 -17.12 0.88 11.00
CA PHE A 163 -17.40 1.63 9.78
C PHE A 163 -18.76 1.26 9.15
N GLY A 164 -19.32 0.10 9.49
CA GLY A 164 -20.61 -0.38 9.01
C GLY A 164 -20.55 -1.07 7.63
N ILE A 165 -19.41 -1.66 7.28
CA ILE A 165 -19.24 -2.43 6.03
C ILE A 165 -19.03 -3.91 6.39
N PRO A 166 -19.87 -4.83 5.89
CA PRO A 166 -19.77 -6.24 6.25
C PRO A 166 -18.56 -6.92 5.61
N ILE A 167 -17.88 -7.75 6.38
CA ILE A 167 -16.94 -8.76 5.86
C ILE A 167 -17.77 -9.97 5.45
N VAL A 168 -17.88 -10.21 4.14
CA VAL A 168 -18.79 -11.23 3.60
C VAL A 168 -18.12 -12.59 3.34
N GLY A 169 -16.80 -12.65 3.40
CA GLY A 169 -16.03 -13.89 3.20
C GLY A 169 -14.51 -13.64 3.15
N GLY A 170 -13.75 -14.68 2.79
CA GLY A 170 -12.30 -14.62 2.66
C GLY A 170 -11.56 -15.91 2.98
#